data_AF-A0A841GXY3-F1
#
_entry.id   AF-A0A841GXY3-F1
#
_cell.length_a   1.000
_cell.length_b   1.000
_cell.length_c   1.000
_cell.angle_alpha   90.00
_cell.angle_beta   90.00
_cell.angle_gamma   90.00
#
_symmetry.space_group_name_H-M   'P 1'
#
loop_
_entity.id
_entity.type
_entity.pdbx_description
1 polymer ?
#
loop_
_entity_poly.entity_id
_entity_poly.type
_entity_poly.pdbx_seq_one_letter_code
_entity_poly.pdbx_strand_id
1 'polypeptide(L)'
;MSTLYTHVYRNLPTHREPTHPGQMLLHEFLGPMGMTQAEFARRIGVSYVRLNEIVNARRGVTADTALRFARFLGTTADMWLGLQTAWDLYHAIHSSSAAEIEAIEPMQWESDPDEQAEVDAMAADRTSVPERRARL
;
A
#
# COMPACT_ATOMS: atom_id res chain seq x y z
N MET A 1 -21.35 11.88 -9.14
CA MET A 1 -20.55 10.96 -8.30
C MET A 1 -19.18 11.60 -8.10
N SER A 2 -18.90 12.02 -6.87
CA SER A 2 -17.95 13.09 -6.51
C SER A 2 -16.48 12.76 -6.77
N THR A 3 -15.74 13.71 -7.36
CA THR A 3 -14.29 13.70 -7.62
C THR A 3 -13.44 13.42 -6.37
N LEU A 4 -13.99 13.67 -5.17
CA LEU A 4 -13.33 13.39 -3.89
C LEU A 4 -13.10 11.89 -3.65
N TYR A 5 -13.96 11.01 -4.16
CA TYR A 5 -13.80 9.56 -3.98
C TYR A 5 -12.64 8.98 -4.81
N THR A 6 -12.20 9.68 -5.87
CA THR A 6 -11.19 9.17 -6.82
C THR A 6 -9.75 9.26 -6.29
N HIS A 7 -9.47 10.14 -5.31
CA HIS A 7 -8.11 10.33 -4.77
C HIS A 7 -7.81 9.54 -3.50
N VAL A 8 -8.82 9.02 -2.79
CA VAL A 8 -8.62 8.32 -1.51
C VAL A 8 -8.21 6.85 -1.72
N TYR A 9 -8.68 6.19 -2.79
CA TYR A 9 -8.52 4.74 -2.97
C TYR A 9 -8.07 4.36 -4.39
N ARG A 10 -6.85 4.75 -4.80
CA ARG A 10 -6.34 4.57 -6.17
C ARG A 10 -6.39 3.13 -6.71
N ASN A 11 -6.33 2.11 -5.85
CA ASN A 11 -6.21 0.69 -6.25
C ASN A 11 -7.28 -0.24 -5.62
N LEU A 12 -8.41 0.30 -5.17
CA LEU A 12 -9.46 -0.54 -4.58
C LEU A 12 -10.42 -1.08 -5.66
N PRO A 13 -10.65 -2.40 -5.74
CA PRO A 13 -11.66 -2.96 -6.64
C PRO A 13 -13.06 -2.41 -6.30
N THR A 14 -13.84 -2.06 -7.32
CA THR A 14 -15.15 -1.41 -7.14
C THR A 14 -16.32 -2.36 -6.89
N HIS A 15 -16.20 -3.64 -7.26
CA HIS A 15 -17.34 -4.57 -7.27
C HIS A 15 -17.05 -5.94 -6.63
N ARG A 16 -15.90 -6.10 -5.98
CA ARG A 16 -15.53 -7.34 -5.30
C ARG A 16 -14.55 -7.09 -4.17
N GLU A 17 -14.58 -7.97 -3.19
CA GLU A 17 -13.54 -8.03 -2.16
C GLU A 17 -12.16 -8.27 -2.82
N PRO A 18 -11.12 -7.50 -2.45
CA PRO A 18 -9.75 -7.76 -2.87
C PRO A 18 -9.29 -9.14 -2.42
N THR A 19 -8.33 -9.74 -3.12
CA THR A 19 -7.73 -10.99 -2.67
C THR A 19 -6.73 -10.72 -1.55
N HIS A 20 -6.90 -11.36 -0.38
CA HIS A 20 -5.92 -11.28 0.71
C HIS A 20 -4.53 -11.73 0.22
N PRO A 21 -3.42 -11.06 0.60
CA PRO A 21 -2.07 -11.46 0.18
C PRO A 21 -1.72 -12.92 0.46
N GLY A 22 -2.23 -13.48 1.57
CA GLY A 22 -2.01 -14.89 1.90
C GLY A 22 -2.71 -15.87 0.97
N GLN A 23 -3.90 -15.52 0.46
CA GLN A 23 -4.60 -16.32 -0.54
C GLN A 23 -3.90 -16.21 -1.90
N MET A 24 -3.46 -15.00 -2.27
CA MET A 24 -2.61 -14.78 -3.45
C MET A 24 -1.35 -15.64 -3.42
N LEU A 25 -0.64 -15.66 -2.29
CA LEU A 25 0.54 -16.50 -2.09
C LEU A 25 0.22 -17.99 -2.29
N LEU A 26 -0.86 -18.48 -1.67
CA LEU A 26 -1.22 -19.89 -1.71
C LEU A 26 -1.56 -20.35 -3.13
N HIS A 27 -2.42 -19.60 -3.82
CA HIS A 27 -3.01 -20.02 -5.10
C HIS A 27 -2.13 -19.71 -6.31
N GLU A 28 -1.45 -18.57 -6.33
CA GLU A 28 -0.67 -18.14 -7.51
C GLU A 28 0.80 -18.53 -7.45
N PHE A 29 1.32 -18.90 -6.26
CA PHE A 29 2.73 -19.27 -6.09
C PHE A 29 2.89 -20.68 -5.54
N LEU A 30 2.42 -20.94 -4.31
CA LEU A 30 2.72 -22.21 -3.64
C LEU A 30 2.07 -23.42 -4.33
N GLY A 31 0.80 -23.29 -4.74
CA GLY A 31 0.07 -24.32 -5.48
C GLY A 31 0.78 -24.71 -6.79
N PRO A 32 1.03 -23.77 -7.71
CA PRO A 32 1.75 -24.02 -8.97
C PRO A 32 3.17 -24.57 -8.78
N MET A 33 3.86 -24.18 -7.71
CA MET A 33 5.20 -24.70 -7.38
C MET A 33 5.17 -26.07 -6.71
N GLY A 34 3.99 -26.61 -6.34
CA GLY A 34 3.88 -27.82 -5.53
C GLY A 34 4.53 -27.69 -4.15
N MET A 35 4.66 -26.47 -3.63
CA MET A 35 5.39 -26.16 -2.41
C MET A 35 4.44 -26.07 -1.21
N THR A 36 4.79 -26.74 -0.11
CA THR A 36 4.00 -26.65 1.12
C THR A 36 4.26 -25.33 1.85
N GLN A 37 3.27 -24.86 2.62
CA GLN A 37 3.44 -23.70 3.50
C GLN A 37 4.59 -23.90 4.51
N ALA A 38 4.74 -25.10 5.07
CA ALA A 38 5.82 -25.41 6.00
C ALA A 38 7.21 -25.28 5.34
N GLU A 39 7.34 -25.77 4.10
CA GLU A 39 8.57 -25.61 3.34
C GLU A 39 8.86 -24.12 3.07
N PHE A 40 7.87 -23.39 2.57
CA PHE A 40 8.03 -21.97 2.24
C PHE A 40 8.41 -21.15 3.48
N ALA A 41 7.72 -21.33 4.61
CA ALA A 41 7.99 -20.65 5.87
C ALA A 41 9.46 -20.81 6.30
N ARG A 42 9.97 -22.05 6.24
CA ARG A 42 11.37 -22.36 6.53
C ARG A 42 12.33 -21.65 5.58
N ARG A 43 12.04 -21.63 4.27
CA ARG A 43 12.92 -21.00 3.27
C ARG A 43 13.00 -19.47 3.41
N ILE A 44 11.93 -18.83 3.84
CA ILE A 44 11.90 -17.37 4.08
C ILE A 44 12.27 -16.97 5.52
N GLY A 45 12.59 -17.94 6.37
CA GLY A 45 13.03 -17.73 7.75
C GLY A 45 11.94 -17.18 8.68
N VAL A 46 10.70 -17.67 8.57
CA VAL A 46 9.60 -17.35 9.48
C VAL A 46 8.97 -18.61 10.07
N SER A 47 8.20 -18.47 11.16
CA SER A 47 7.46 -19.60 11.73
C SER A 47 6.32 -20.04 10.81
N TYR A 48 6.03 -21.34 10.82
CA TYR A 48 4.86 -21.89 10.13
C TYR A 48 3.56 -21.23 10.61
N VAL A 49 3.41 -21.00 11.92
CA VAL A 49 2.23 -20.35 12.51
C VAL A 49 2.00 -18.96 11.90
N ARG A 50 3.06 -18.14 11.80
CA ARG A 50 2.96 -16.82 11.17
C ARG A 50 2.46 -16.93 9.73
N LEU A 51 3.05 -17.84 8.95
CA LEU A 51 2.65 -18.01 7.54
C LEU A 51 1.21 -18.53 7.43
N ASN A 52 0.84 -19.51 8.24
CA ASN A 52 -0.51 -20.08 8.24
C ASN A 52 -1.57 -19.04 8.62
N GLU A 53 -1.30 -18.17 9.59
CA GLU A 53 -2.19 -17.05 9.91
C GLU A 53 -2.35 -16.07 8.74
N ILE A 54 -1.27 -15.81 8.00
CA ILE A 54 -1.32 -14.96 6.80
C ILE A 54 -2.16 -15.62 5.70
N VAL A 55 -1.92 -16.90 5.40
CA VAL A 55 -2.69 -17.65 4.40
C VAL A 55 -4.18 -17.64 4.74
N ASN A 56 -4.52 -17.82 6.01
CA ASN A 56 -5.91 -17.83 6.49
C ASN A 56 -6.50 -16.44 6.77
N ALA A 57 -5.87 -15.35 6.32
CA ALA A 57 -6.32 -13.97 6.52
C ALA A 57 -6.56 -13.57 7.98
N ARG A 58 -5.87 -14.24 8.93
CA ARG A 58 -5.88 -13.90 10.37
C ARG A 58 -4.76 -12.95 10.76
N ARG A 59 -3.80 -12.74 9.86
CA ARG A 59 -2.66 -11.84 10.02
C ARG A 59 -2.36 -11.16 8.68
N GLY A 60 -2.13 -9.86 8.70
CA GLY A 60 -1.68 -9.11 7.52
C GLY A 60 -0.21 -9.33 7.19
N VAL A 61 0.17 -9.01 5.95
CA VAL A 61 1.55 -8.95 5.49
C VAL A 61 2.18 -7.62 5.93
N THR A 62 3.23 -7.73 6.75
CA THR A 62 4.07 -6.58 7.15
C THR A 62 5.17 -6.30 6.11
N ALA A 63 5.85 -5.14 6.21
CA ALA A 63 7.00 -4.83 5.35
C ALA A 63 8.13 -5.89 5.43
N ASP A 64 8.46 -6.42 6.62
CA ASP A 64 9.42 -7.52 6.77
C ASP A 64 8.97 -8.77 6.00
N THR A 65 7.70 -9.16 6.15
CA THR A 65 7.14 -10.31 5.41
C THR A 65 7.15 -10.07 3.90
N ALA A 66 6.76 -8.88 3.45
CA ALA A 66 6.74 -8.51 2.02
C ALA A 66 8.13 -8.59 1.39
N LEU A 67 9.16 -8.08 2.08
CA LEU A 67 10.55 -8.18 1.63
C LEU A 67 11.02 -9.64 1.55
N ARG A 68 10.63 -10.48 2.51
CA ARG A 68 10.93 -11.92 2.51
C ARG A 68 10.26 -12.65 1.34
N PHE A 69 8.96 -12.39 1.09
CA PHE A 69 8.24 -12.96 -0.04
C PHE A 69 8.88 -12.53 -1.37
N ALA A 70 9.11 -11.23 -1.53
CA ALA A 70 9.75 -10.63 -2.70
C ALA A 70 11.12 -11.27 -3.01
N ARG A 71 11.98 -11.37 -1.99
CA ARG A 71 13.32 -11.94 -2.14
C ARG A 71 13.29 -13.41 -2.59
N PHE A 72 12.35 -14.20 -2.07
CA PHE A 72 12.28 -15.62 -2.38
C PHE A 72 11.58 -15.90 -3.72
N LEU A 73 10.50 -15.17 -4.01
CA LEU A 73 9.65 -15.42 -5.18
C LEU A 73 10.07 -14.61 -6.42
N GLY A 74 11.07 -13.73 -6.31
CA GLY A 74 11.48 -12.86 -7.43
C GLY A 74 10.45 -11.79 -7.77
N THR A 75 9.68 -11.33 -6.79
CA THR A 75 8.65 -10.28 -6.92
C THR A 75 9.08 -8.99 -6.21
N THR A 76 8.21 -7.98 -6.12
CA THR A 76 8.48 -6.74 -5.39
C THR A 76 7.73 -6.69 -4.06
N ALA A 77 8.31 -6.02 -3.06
CA ALA A 77 7.63 -5.84 -1.77
C ALA A 77 6.37 -4.97 -1.92
N ASP A 78 6.41 -3.96 -2.80
CA ASP A 78 5.29 -3.07 -3.09
C ASP A 78 4.07 -3.81 -3.64
N MET A 79 4.27 -4.88 -4.42
CA MET A 79 3.18 -5.73 -4.88
C MET A 79 2.41 -6.34 -3.71
N TRP A 80 3.13 -6.92 -2.73
CA TRP A 80 2.53 -7.55 -1.55
C TRP A 80 1.87 -6.54 -0.63
N LEU A 81 2.52 -5.39 -0.42
CA LEU A 81 1.96 -4.29 0.39
C LEU A 81 0.75 -3.65 -0.30
N GLY A 82 0.74 -3.57 -1.63
CA GLY A 82 -0.41 -3.11 -2.40
C GLY A 82 -1.63 -4.00 -2.21
N LEU A 83 -1.45 -5.33 -2.23
CA LEU A 83 -2.51 -6.29 -1.92
C LEU A 83 -3.02 -6.13 -0.48
N GLN A 84 -2.11 -5.98 0.49
CA GLN A 84 -2.46 -5.80 1.90
C GLN A 84 -3.25 -4.49 2.09
N THR A 85 -2.78 -3.41 1.50
CA THR A 85 -3.43 -2.10 1.56
C THR A 85 -4.83 -2.16 0.96
N ALA A 86 -4.99 -2.79 -0.21
CA ALA A 86 -6.32 -2.95 -0.82
C ALA A 86 -7.26 -3.75 0.09
N TRP A 87 -6.79 -4.87 0.66
CA TRP A 87 -7.56 -5.69 1.59
C TRP A 87 -8.02 -4.90 2.82
N ASP A 88 -7.09 -4.21 3.47
CA ASP A 88 -7.34 -3.46 4.70
C ASP A 88 -8.30 -2.28 4.46
N LEU A 89 -8.11 -1.53 3.37
CA LEU A 89 -8.99 -0.43 2.99
C LEU A 89 -10.40 -0.92 2.68
N TYR A 90 -10.53 -2.03 1.94
CA TYR A 90 -11.84 -2.61 1.65
C TYR A 90 -12.58 -2.95 2.94
N HIS A 91 -11.92 -3.60 3.89
CA HIS A 91 -12.56 -3.98 5.15
C HIS A 91 -12.89 -2.77 6.02
N ALA A 92 -12.03 -1.75 6.02
CA ALA A 92 -12.28 -0.51 6.77
C ALA A 92 -13.54 0.21 6.27
N ILE A 93 -13.71 0.39 4.96
CA ILE A 93 -14.87 1.07 4.38
C ILE A 93 -16.17 0.25 4.44
N HIS A 94 -16.09 -1.06 4.74
CA HIS A 94 -17.25 -1.91 4.96
C HIS A 94 -17.42 -2.28 6.45
N SER A 95 -16.67 -1.66 7.35
CA SER A 95 -16.75 -1.90 8.79
C SER A 95 -17.83 -1.05 9.46
N SER A 96 -18.07 -1.28 10.75
CA SER A 96 -18.94 -0.42 11.56
C SER A 96 -18.51 1.04 11.61
N SER A 97 -17.22 1.33 11.41
CA SER A 97 -16.67 2.69 11.42
C SER A 97 -16.82 3.41 10.06
N ALA A 98 -17.36 2.75 9.03
CA ALA A 98 -17.46 3.33 7.69
C ALA A 98 -18.25 4.66 7.68
N ALA A 99 -19.40 4.70 8.36
CA ALA A 99 -20.22 5.91 8.42
C ALA A 99 -19.51 7.07 9.14
N GLU A 100 -18.74 6.76 10.18
CA GLU A 100 -17.94 7.76 10.91
C GLU A 100 -16.82 8.31 10.03
N ILE A 101 -16.15 7.45 9.25
CA ILE A 101 -15.10 7.84 8.31
C ILE A 101 -15.66 8.72 7.19
N GLU A 102 -16.83 8.36 6.61
CA GLU A 102 -17.47 9.13 5.54
C GLU A 102 -17.96 10.51 5.99
N ALA A 103 -18.24 10.68 7.28
CA ALA A 103 -18.65 11.97 7.85
C ALA A 103 -17.47 12.93 8.11
N ILE A 104 -16.21 12.48 7.97
CA ILE A 104 -15.04 13.33 8.18
C ILE A 104 -14.98 14.39 7.08
N GLU A 105 -15.06 15.66 7.48
CA GLU A 105 -14.89 16.79 6.58
C GLU A 105 -13.42 16.94 6.17
N PRO A 106 -13.11 16.98 4.86
CA PRO A 106 -11.74 17.18 4.40
C PRO A 106 -11.18 18.52 4.91
N MET A 107 -9.97 18.48 5.44
CA MET A 107 -9.26 19.71 5.82
C MET A 107 -9.04 20.59 4.59
N GLN A 108 -9.54 21.82 4.64
CA GLN A 108 -9.22 22.86 3.66
C GLN A 108 -7.83 23.43 3.98
N TRP A 109 -6.78 22.68 3.65
CA TRP A 109 -5.43 23.21 3.69
C TRP A 109 -5.28 24.21 2.53
N GLU A 110 -5.37 25.49 2.87
CA GLU A 110 -5.00 26.56 1.95
C GLU A 110 -3.47 26.55 1.83
N SER A 111 -2.95 26.34 0.62
CA SER A 111 -1.51 26.45 0.39
C SER A 111 -1.10 27.89 0.71
N ASP A 112 0.03 28.09 1.41
CA ASP A 112 0.54 29.44 1.63
C ASP A 112 0.67 30.11 0.25
N PRO A 113 -0.05 31.23 -0.01
CA PRO A 113 -0.02 31.89 -1.30
C PRO A 113 1.41 32.25 -1.73
N ASP A 114 2.29 32.50 -0.76
CA ASP A 114 3.69 32.83 -1.00
C ASP A 114 4.48 31.59 -1.46
N GLU A 115 4.19 30.40 -0.90
CA GLU A 115 4.81 29.14 -1.31
C GLU A 115 4.36 28.74 -2.72
N GLN A 116 3.06 28.87 -3.04
CA GLN A 116 2.52 28.59 -4.37
C GLN A 116 3.06 29.57 -5.43
N ALA A 117 3.23 30.85 -5.09
CA ALA A 117 3.86 31.85 -5.96
C ALA A 117 5.35 31.54 -6.21
N GLU A 118 6.08 31.02 -5.21
CA GLU A 118 7.47 30.56 -5.40
C GLU A 118 7.55 29.31 -6.29
N VAL A 119 6.65 28.33 -6.14
CA VAL A 119 6.65 27.14 -7.00
C VAL A 119 6.27 27.51 -8.44
N ASP A 120 5.29 28.40 -8.62
CA ASP A 120 4.85 28.89 -9.93
C ASP A 120 5.94 29.75 -10.60
N ALA A 121 6.65 30.59 -9.82
CA ALA A 121 7.82 31.32 -10.28
C ALA A 121 8.98 30.40 -10.65
N MET A 122 9.27 29.35 -9.86
CA MET A 122 10.28 28.33 -10.16
C MET A 122 9.92 27.46 -11.37
N ALA A 123 8.63 27.19 -11.59
CA ALA A 123 8.14 26.46 -12.76
C ALA A 123 8.21 27.32 -14.05
N ALA A 124 8.00 28.63 -13.92
CA ALA A 124 8.18 29.61 -14.99
C ALA A 124 9.67 29.83 -15.33
N ASP A 125 10.55 29.64 -14.34
CA ASP A 125 11.99 29.81 -14.47
C ASP A 125 12.76 28.48 -14.65
N ARG A 126 12.53 27.79 -15.77
CA ARG A 126 13.42 26.68 -16.19
C ARG A 126 14.75 27.16 -16.80
N THR A 127 15.13 28.44 -16.64
CA THR A 127 16.37 28.98 -17.23
C THR A 127 17.36 29.58 -16.22
N SER A 128 16.99 29.80 -14.95
CA SER A 128 17.95 30.26 -13.93
C SER A 128 18.03 29.30 -12.73
N VAL A 129 19.18 28.62 -12.61
CA VAL A 129 19.59 28.01 -11.33
C VAL A 129 20.08 29.15 -10.42
N PRO A 130 19.54 29.34 -9.19
CA PRO A 130 20.10 30.34 -8.27
C PRO A 130 21.30 29.74 -7.52
N GLU A 131 22.43 30.46 -7.54
CA GLU A 131 23.61 30.13 -6.75
C GLU A 131 23.27 30.06 -5.25
N ARG A 132 23.66 28.95 -4.61
CA ARG A 132 23.56 28.79 -3.15
C ARG A 132 24.35 29.91 -2.48
N ARG A 133 23.68 30.85 -1.84
CA ARG A 133 24.34 31.72 -0.87
C ARG A 133 24.72 30.90 0.36
N ALA A 134 26.02 30.63 0.47
CA ALA A 134 26.65 30.16 1.69
C ALA A 134 26.27 31.09 2.85
N ARG A 135 25.74 30.53 3.93
CA ARG A 135 25.59 31.25 5.20
C ARG A 135 26.96 31.22 5.89
N LEU A 136 27.53 32.41 6.12
CA LEU A 136 28.50 32.66 7.20
C LEU A 136 27.73 33.03 8.46
#